data_AF-A0A9W9Z6P4-F1
#
_entry.id   AF-A0A9W9Z6P4-F1
#
_cell.length_a   1.000
_cell.length_b   1.000
_cell.length_c   1.000
_cell.angle_alpha   90.00
_cell.angle_beta   90.00
_cell.angle_gamma   90.00
#
_symmetry.space_group_name_H-M   'P 1'
#
loop_
_entity.id
_entity.type
_entity.pdbx_description
1 polymer ?
#
loop_
_entity_poly.entity_id
_entity_poly.type
_entity_poly.pdbx_seq_one_letter_code
_entity_poly.pdbx_strand_id
1 'polypeptide(L)'
;MLRLITFDACNTLFHVRGSPGELYSNVAARFGVNIKPKPLNDSFKHSFREFYKTWPNFGAKSGKTAEKWWHGVVTQTFRSAGYHDEATVARISSVLYREFSTASPGKFILMCLTCWNI
;
A
#
# COMPACT_ATOMS: atom_id res chain seq x y z
N MET A 1 14.39 -15.29 -34.92
CA MET A 1 14.18 -13.83 -34.79
C MET A 1 13.29 -13.59 -33.58
N LEU A 2 13.71 -12.74 -32.63
CA LEU A 2 12.94 -12.42 -31.43
C LEU A 2 11.85 -11.39 -31.77
N ARG A 3 10.61 -11.57 -31.29
CA ARG A 3 9.46 -10.74 -31.72
C ARG A 3 8.79 -9.95 -30.60
N LEU A 4 8.97 -10.33 -29.34
CA LEU A 4 8.37 -9.66 -28.19
C LEU A 4 9.23 -9.91 -26.94
N ILE A 5 9.41 -8.86 -26.13
CA ILE A 5 9.95 -8.94 -24.78
C ILE A 5 8.96 -8.21 -23.86
N THR A 6 8.53 -8.88 -22.80
CA THR A 6 7.70 -8.29 -21.75
C THR A 6 8.47 -8.31 -20.43
N PHE A 7 8.24 -7.28 -19.61
CA PHE A 7 8.88 -7.15 -18.30
C PHE A 7 7.79 -7.09 -17.23
N ASP A 8 7.99 -7.84 -16.14
CA ASP A 8 7.41 -7.43 -14.87
C ASP A 8 8.20 -6.20 -14.39
N ALA A 9 7.52 -5.20 -13.83
CA ALA A 9 8.17 -3.92 -13.62
C ALA A 9 8.99 -3.88 -12.32
N CYS A 10 8.54 -4.56 -11.27
CA CYS A 10 9.15 -4.42 -9.96
C CYS A 10 10.41 -5.27 -9.81
N ASN A 11 11.45 -4.72 -9.17
CA ASN A 11 12.78 -5.30 -9.09
C ASN A 11 13.43 -5.63 -10.45
N THR A 12 12.86 -5.13 -11.54
CA THR A 12 13.38 -5.27 -12.90
C THR A 12 13.57 -3.89 -13.52
N LEU A 13 12.49 -3.09 -13.59
CA LEU A 13 12.51 -1.72 -14.12
C LEU A 13 12.66 -0.67 -13.02
N PHE A 14 12.11 -0.92 -11.82
CA PHE A 14 12.27 -0.02 -10.67
C PHE A 14 12.26 -0.77 -9.34
N HIS A 15 12.73 -0.09 -8.29
CA HIS A 15 12.68 -0.55 -6.90
C HIS A 15 11.99 0.50 -6.04
N VAL A 16 11.26 0.05 -5.01
CA VAL A 16 10.63 0.96 -4.06
C VAL A 16 11.65 1.44 -3.03
N ARG A 17 11.67 2.75 -2.77
CA ARG A 17 12.51 3.36 -1.73
C ARG A 17 11.75 3.45 -0.41
N GLY A 18 12.39 2.99 0.65
CA GLY A 18 11.79 2.90 1.97
C GLY A 18 10.83 1.72 2.10
N SER A 19 10.17 1.65 3.24
CA SER A 19 9.20 0.64 3.62
C SER A 19 7.76 1.19 3.59
N PRO A 20 6.73 0.34 3.52
CA PRO A 20 5.34 0.78 3.63
C PRO A 20 5.10 1.59 4.91
N GLY A 21 5.72 1.18 6.02
CA GLY A 21 5.60 1.89 7.29
C GLY A 21 6.18 3.30 7.26
N GLU A 22 7.33 3.50 6.61
CA GLU A 22 7.94 4.85 6.47
C GLU A 22 7.05 5.76 5.62
N LEU A 23 6.52 5.26 4.51
CA LEU A 23 5.66 6.02 3.64
C LEU A 23 4.32 6.35 4.30
N TYR A 24 3.73 5.39 4.99
CA TYR A 24 2.46 5.57 5.70
C TYR A 24 2.64 6.57 6.84
N SER A 25 3.72 6.46 7.61
CA SER A 25 4.09 7.42 8.66
C SER A 25 4.29 8.83 8.09
N ASN A 26 5.01 8.96 6.98
CA ASN A 26 5.25 10.25 6.32
C ASN A 26 3.96 10.90 5.80
N VAL A 27 3.01 10.12 5.29
CA VAL A 27 1.70 10.66 4.88
C VAL A 27 0.85 11.00 6.10
N ALA A 28 0.82 10.12 7.12
CA ALA A 28 0.08 10.33 8.36
C ALA A 28 0.49 11.61 9.10
N ALA A 29 1.79 11.94 9.10
CA ALA A 29 2.31 13.16 9.70
C ALA A 29 1.70 14.44 9.09
N ARG A 30 1.31 14.43 7.81
CA ARG A 30 0.63 15.55 7.14
C ARG A 30 -0.79 15.80 7.68
N PHE A 31 -1.34 14.83 8.38
CA PHE A 31 -2.64 14.90 9.05
C PHE A 31 -2.50 15.06 10.58
N GLY A 32 -1.30 15.37 11.08
CA GLY A 32 -1.03 15.51 12.51
C GLY A 32 -0.91 14.17 13.26
N VAL A 33 -0.84 13.04 12.54
CA VAL A 33 -0.74 11.71 13.14
C VAL A 33 0.72 11.29 13.23
N ASN A 34 1.28 11.33 14.44
CA ASN A 34 2.66 10.92 14.68
C ASN A 34 2.75 9.45 15.13
N ILE A 35 2.75 8.54 14.15
CA ILE A 35 2.91 7.11 14.36
C ILE A 35 4.25 6.64 13.82
N LYS A 36 4.98 5.83 14.59
CA LYS A 36 6.31 5.35 14.18
C LYS A 36 6.21 4.40 12.97
N PRO A 37 7.20 4.41 12.05
CA PRO A 37 7.21 3.51 10.89
C PRO A 37 7.17 2.02 11.23
N LYS A 38 7.87 1.59 12.29
CA LYS A 38 8.01 0.17 12.63
C LYS A 38 6.67 -0.54 12.91
N PRO A 39 5.82 -0.06 13.84
CA PRO A 39 4.49 -0.64 14.04
C PRO A 39 3.66 -0.72 12.76
N LEU A 40 3.63 0.35 11.96
CA LEU A 40 2.93 0.36 10.68
C LEU A 40 3.46 -0.68 9.70
N ASN A 41 4.79 -0.83 9.61
CA ASN A 41 5.41 -1.80 8.72
C ASN A 41 5.09 -3.24 9.13
N ASP A 42 5.16 -3.53 10.42
CA ASP A 42 4.88 -4.86 10.97
C ASP A 42 3.38 -5.19 10.77
N SER A 43 2.48 -4.26 11.06
CA SER A 43 1.04 -4.41 10.81
C SER A 43 0.70 -4.52 9.32
N PHE A 44 1.35 -3.76 8.45
CA PHE A 44 1.10 -3.79 7.01
C PHE A 44 1.31 -5.18 6.41
N LYS A 45 2.42 -5.84 6.78
CA LYS A 45 2.72 -7.20 6.32
C LYS A 45 1.60 -8.19 6.65
N HIS A 46 0.99 -8.05 7.83
CA HIS A 46 -0.07 -8.93 8.30
C HIS A 46 -1.38 -8.60 7.57
N SER A 47 -1.80 -7.33 7.59
CA SER A 47 -3.02 -6.84 6.94
C SER A 47 -3.03 -7.18 5.45
N PHE A 48 -1.91 -6.94 4.75
CA PHE A 48 -1.82 -7.23 3.33
C PHE A 48 -2.00 -8.73 3.06
N ARG A 49 -1.28 -9.60 3.78
CA ARG A 49 -1.37 -11.07 3.59
C ARG A 49 -2.77 -11.58 3.86
N GLU A 50 -3.44 -11.06 4.87
CA GLU A 50 -4.83 -11.42 5.18
C GLU A 50 -5.77 -11.01 4.05
N PHE A 51 -5.72 -9.74 3.62
CA PHE A 51 -6.56 -9.24 2.53
C PHE A 51 -6.30 -9.97 1.21
N TYR A 52 -5.05 -10.34 0.92
CA TYR A 52 -4.69 -11.08 -0.28
C TYR A 52 -5.27 -12.49 -0.27
N LYS A 53 -5.31 -13.16 0.89
CA LYS A 53 -5.94 -14.46 1.06
C LYS A 53 -7.46 -14.38 0.97
N THR A 54 -8.06 -13.40 1.64
CA THR A 54 -9.54 -13.28 1.75
C THR A 54 -10.16 -12.72 0.48
N TRP A 55 -9.52 -11.75 -0.17
CA TRP A 55 -10.00 -11.08 -1.38
C TRP A 55 -8.87 -10.99 -2.41
N PRO A 56 -8.53 -12.11 -3.08
CA PRO A 56 -7.42 -12.15 -4.03
C PRO A 56 -7.62 -11.21 -5.21
N ASN A 57 -6.51 -10.87 -5.88
CA ASN A 57 -6.49 -9.97 -7.04
C ASN A 57 -7.28 -8.66 -6.78
N PHE A 58 -6.96 -7.99 -5.67
CA PHE A 58 -7.57 -6.72 -5.25
C PHE A 58 -9.11 -6.79 -5.12
N GLY A 59 -9.66 -7.97 -4.84
CA GLY A 59 -11.10 -8.18 -4.72
C GLY A 59 -11.86 -8.18 -6.05
N ALA A 60 -11.18 -8.44 -7.17
CA ALA A 60 -11.77 -8.46 -8.52
C ALA A 60 -13.01 -9.37 -8.63
N LYS A 61 -13.03 -10.50 -7.92
CA LYS A 61 -14.18 -11.43 -7.88
C LYS A 61 -15.18 -11.16 -6.76
N SER A 62 -14.90 -10.18 -5.90
CA SER A 62 -15.70 -9.87 -4.70
C SER A 62 -16.48 -8.56 -4.83
N GLY A 63 -16.58 -8.00 -6.05
CA GLY A 63 -17.29 -6.75 -6.31
C GLY A 63 -16.64 -5.51 -5.68
N LYS A 64 -15.37 -5.61 -5.26
CA LYS A 64 -14.62 -4.49 -4.68
C LYS A 64 -13.79 -3.81 -5.79
N THR A 65 -13.71 -2.49 -5.72
CA THR A 65 -12.70 -1.76 -6.49
C THR A 65 -11.33 -1.94 -5.82
N ALA A 66 -10.26 -1.83 -6.60
CA ALA A 66 -8.90 -1.89 -6.06
C ALA A 66 -8.68 -0.83 -4.96
N GLU A 67 -9.22 0.37 -5.13
CA GLU A 67 -9.19 1.42 -4.11
C GLU A 67 -9.85 1.01 -2.80
N LYS A 68 -11.06 0.42 -2.85
CA LYS A 68 -11.76 -0.06 -1.65
C LYS A 68 -11.00 -1.21 -0.98
N TRP A 69 -10.38 -2.07 -1.77
CA TRP A 69 -9.53 -3.14 -1.25
C TRP A 69 -8.32 -2.57 -0.49
N TRP A 70 -7.63 -1.61 -1.11
CA TRP A 70 -6.49 -0.93 -0.50
C TRP A 70 -6.85 -0.11 0.72
N HIS A 71 -8.00 0.54 0.71
CA HIS A 71 -8.53 1.21 1.87
C HIS A 71 -8.66 0.26 3.06
N GLY A 72 -9.20 -0.94 2.86
CA GLY A 72 -9.28 -1.94 3.92
C GLY A 72 -7.90 -2.35 4.47
N VAL A 73 -6.91 -2.56 3.59
CA VAL A 73 -5.53 -2.86 4.02
C VAL A 73 -4.95 -1.74 4.87
N VAL A 74 -5.09 -0.48 4.42
CA VAL A 74 -4.60 0.69 5.15
C VAL A 74 -5.30 0.80 6.50
N THR A 75 -6.62 0.67 6.53
CA THR A 75 -7.42 0.76 7.77
C THR A 75 -7.01 -0.30 8.78
N GLN A 76 -6.89 -1.56 8.35
CA GLN A 76 -6.46 -2.63 9.25
C GLN A 76 -5.02 -2.41 9.73
N THR A 77 -4.14 -1.89 8.87
CA THR A 77 -2.75 -1.56 9.22
C THR A 77 -2.67 -0.51 10.33
N PHE A 78 -3.37 0.62 10.19
CA PHE A 78 -3.37 1.69 11.20
C PHE A 78 -4.02 1.22 12.51
N ARG A 79 -5.13 0.48 12.42
CA ARG A 79 -5.81 -0.09 13.59
C ARG A 79 -4.90 -1.02 14.38
N SER A 80 -4.27 -1.99 13.70
CA SER A 80 -3.31 -2.91 14.33
C SER A 80 -2.05 -2.23 14.85
N ALA A 81 -1.69 -1.06 14.32
CA ALA A 81 -0.59 -0.24 14.79
C ALA A 81 -0.99 0.73 15.94
N GLY A 82 -2.25 0.69 16.39
CA GLY A 82 -2.75 1.44 17.55
C GLY A 82 -3.48 2.76 17.24
N TYR A 83 -3.70 3.09 15.96
CA TYR A 83 -4.42 4.30 15.56
C TYR A 83 -5.84 3.99 15.06
N HIS A 84 -6.84 4.61 15.69
CA HIS A 84 -8.25 4.18 15.57
C HIS A 84 -9.21 5.23 14.99
N ASP A 85 -8.73 6.44 14.66
CA ASP A 85 -9.58 7.46 14.05
C ASP A 85 -9.81 7.16 12.56
N GLU A 86 -10.96 6.52 12.28
CA GLU A 86 -11.33 6.05 10.94
C GLU A 86 -11.50 7.18 9.92
N ALA A 87 -11.98 8.35 10.36
CA ALA A 87 -12.18 9.49 9.46
C ALA A 87 -10.84 10.02 8.94
N THR A 88 -9.85 10.14 9.84
CA THR A 88 -8.50 10.54 9.45
C THR A 88 -7.80 9.45 8.63
N VAL A 89 -7.95 8.18 9.00
CA VAL A 89 -7.41 7.05 8.22
C VAL A 89 -8.00 7.00 6.80
N ALA A 90 -9.28 7.27 6.63
CA ALA A 90 -9.90 7.33 5.29
C ALA A 90 -9.24 8.41 4.41
N ARG A 91 -8.94 9.59 4.98
CA ARG A 91 -8.22 10.66 4.26
C ARG A 91 -6.78 10.28 3.93
N ILE A 92 -6.06 9.68 4.89
CA ILE A 92 -4.70 9.16 4.69
C ILE A 92 -4.69 8.12 3.57
N SER A 93 -5.62 7.16 3.62
CA SER A 93 -5.78 6.09 2.63
C SER A 93 -6.02 6.63 1.23
N SER A 94 -6.89 7.64 1.08
CA SER A 94 -7.16 8.26 -0.22
C SER A 94 -5.91 8.95 -0.78
N VAL A 95 -5.14 9.64 0.07
CA VAL A 95 -3.88 10.26 -0.35
C VAL A 95 -2.83 9.23 -0.74
N LEU A 96 -2.66 8.16 0.05
CA LEU A 96 -1.75 7.05 -0.27
C LEU A 96 -2.11 6.41 -1.61
N TYR A 97 -3.40 6.08 -1.80
CA TYR A 97 -3.89 5.48 -3.04
C TYR A 97 -3.61 6.38 -4.25
N ARG A 98 -3.92 7.67 -4.15
CA ARG A 98 -3.68 8.64 -5.21
C ARG A 98 -2.19 8.79 -5.52
N GLU A 99 -1.35 8.98 -4.50
CA GLU A 99 0.09 9.18 -4.71
C GLU A 99 0.74 7.96 -5.38
N PHE A 100 0.31 6.74 -5.03
CA PHE A 100 0.81 5.51 -5.65
C PHE A 100 0.21 5.19 -7.02
N SER A 101 -0.96 5.76 -7.33
CA SER A 101 -1.61 5.62 -8.63
C SER A 101 -1.13 6.63 -9.68
N THR A 102 -0.42 7.69 -9.26
CA THR A 102 0.08 8.73 -10.16
C THR A 102 1.53 8.51 -10.56
N ALA A 103 1.87 8.78 -11.83
CA ALA A 103 3.21 8.73 -12.39
C ALA A 103 4.08 9.93 -11.98
N SER A 104 4.13 10.25 -10.68
CA SER A 104 5.00 11.30 -10.16
C SER A 104 6.46 10.79 -10.09
N PRO A 105 7.45 11.56 -10.59
CA PRO A 105 8.86 11.18 -10.49
C PRO A 105 9.24 10.85 -9.05
N GLY A 106 9.75 9.63 -8.82
CA GLY A 106 10.16 9.16 -7.50
C GLY A 106 9.06 8.59 -6.60
N LYS A 107 7.81 8.46 -7.08
CA LYS A 107 6.69 7.86 -6.33
C LYS A 107 5.97 6.74 -7.09
N PHE A 108 6.69 6.01 -7.94
CA PHE A 108 6.19 4.74 -8.48
C PHE A 108 6.26 3.68 -7.39
N ILE A 109 5.16 3.54 -6.66
CA ILE A 109 5.05 2.50 -5.65
C ILE A 109 3.99 1.55 -6.14
N LEU A 110 4.47 0.48 -6.77
CA LEU A 110 3.57 -0.57 -7.21
C LEU A 110 2.96 -1.22 -5.98
N MET A 111 1.64 -1.31 -6.03
CA MET A 111 0.75 -1.98 -5.11
C MET A 111 0.84 -3.52 -5.24
N CYS A 112 2.05 -4.06 -5.42
CA CYS A 112 2.27 -5.50 -5.62
C CYS A 112 3.16 -6.06 -4.50
N LEU A 113 2.83 -7.26 -4.00
CA LEU A 113 3.61 -7.99 -2.99
C LEU A 113 5.10 -8.05 -3.31
N THR A 114 5.41 -8.27 -4.60
CA THR A 114 6.76 -8.47 -5.10
C THR A 114 7.65 -7.25 -4.91
N CYS A 115 7.08 -6.05 -4.83
CA CYS A 115 7.85 -4.83 -4.59
C CYS A 115 8.32 -4.65 -3.16
N TRP A 116 7.71 -5.37 -2.21
CA TRP A 116 7.91 -5.12 -0.80
C TRP A 116 8.64 -6.26 -0.08
N ASN A 117 8.99 -7.34 -0.80
CA ASN A 117 9.58 -8.56 -0.25
C ASN A 117 8.75 -9.10 0.95
N ILE A 118 7.42 -9.15 0.81
CA ILE A 118 6.47 -9.60 1.84
C ILE A 118 5.82 -10.93 1.45
#